data_AF-A0A1Q7CGA7-F1
#
_entry.id   AF-A0A1Q7CGA7-F1
#
_cell.length_a   1.000
_cell.length_b   1.000
_cell.length_c   1.000
_cell.angle_alpha   90.00
_cell.angle_beta   90.00
_cell.angle_gamma   90.00
#
_symmetry.space_group_name_H-M   'P 1'
#
loop_
_entity.id
_entity.type
_entity.pdbx_description
1 polymer ?
#
loop_
_entity_poly.entity_id
_entity_poly.type
_entity_poly.pdbx_seq_one_letter_code
_entity_poly.pdbx_strand_id
1 'polypeptide(L)'
;MTRAADAPVLSLRELNRATLARQMLLERAKLDVVTAVGRLAALQAQWAPSPYVALWSRLHGFKRERLWSAIERHAVVRARLMRGTLHLVSAQGRRDRASARAARQSLQ
;
A
#
# COMPACT_ATOMS: atom_id res chain seq x y z
N MET A 1 29.08 11.76 -1.26
CA MET A 1 27.73 11.79 -1.86
C MET A 1 27.80 11.02 -3.17
N THR A 2 27.39 9.76 -3.18
CA THR A 2 27.39 8.92 -4.40
C THR A 2 26.30 9.43 -5.35
N ARG A 3 26.67 9.88 -6.54
CA ARG A 3 25.69 10.30 -7.57
C ARG A 3 24.85 9.08 -7.95
N ALA A 4 23.57 9.29 -8.27
CA ALA A 4 22.69 8.22 -8.77
C ALA A 4 23.23 7.50 -10.02
N ALA A 5 24.21 8.09 -10.72
CA ALA A 5 24.90 7.51 -11.87
C ALA A 5 25.82 6.31 -11.53
N ASP A 6 26.26 6.16 -10.27
CA ASP A 6 27.09 5.03 -9.83
C ASP A 6 26.26 3.87 -9.26
N ALA A 7 24.93 3.99 -9.22
CA ALA A 7 24.08 2.89 -8.78
C ALA A 7 24.06 1.79 -9.87
N PRO A 8 24.34 0.52 -9.54
CA PRO A 8 24.33 -0.56 -10.52
C PRO A 8 22.95 -0.65 -11.20
N VAL A 9 22.95 -0.74 -12.53
CA VAL A 9 21.73 -0.89 -13.33
C VAL A 9 21.11 -2.26 -13.01
N LEU A 10 19.90 -2.25 -12.47
CA LEU A 10 19.15 -3.48 -12.19
C LEU A 10 18.65 -4.11 -13.49
N SER A 11 18.89 -5.40 -13.65
CA SER A 11 18.20 -6.20 -14.65
C SER A 11 16.68 -6.25 -14.37
N LEU A 12 15.90 -6.61 -15.39
CA LEU A 12 14.45 -6.77 -15.24
C LEU A 12 14.09 -7.79 -14.14
N ARG A 13 14.87 -8.87 -14.02
CA ARG A 13 14.65 -9.90 -13.00
C ARG A 13 14.89 -9.35 -11.60
N GLU A 14 15.93 -8.56 -11.40
CA GLU A 14 16.22 -7.91 -10.12
C GLU A 14 15.16 -6.88 -9.76
N LEU A 15 14.72 -6.06 -10.73
CA LEU A 15 13.64 -5.11 -10.51
C LEU A 15 12.32 -5.82 -10.13
N ASN A 16 12.00 -6.93 -10.80
CA ASN A 16 10.83 -7.74 -10.48
C ASN A 16 10.91 -8.31 -9.07
N ARG A 17 12.03 -8.93 -8.68
CA ARG A 17 12.21 -9.48 -7.32
C ARG A 17 12.16 -8.38 -6.27
N ALA A 18 12.81 -7.25 -6.52
CA ALA A 18 12.78 -6.11 -5.61
C ALA A 18 11.36 -5.52 -5.47
N THR A 19 10.56 -5.56 -6.54
CA THR A 19 9.15 -5.13 -6.49
C THR A 19 8.30 -6.09 -5.66
N LEU A 20 8.42 -7.41 -5.89
CA LEU A 20 7.69 -8.42 -5.14
C LEU A 20 8.10 -8.46 -3.67
N ALA A 21 9.38 -8.25 -3.35
CA ALA A 21 9.87 -8.13 -1.99
C ALA A 21 9.21 -6.95 -1.25
N ARG A 22 9.18 -5.76 -1.87
CA ARG A 22 8.50 -4.58 -1.30
C ARG A 22 6.99 -4.77 -1.14
N GLN A 23 6.39 -5.63 -1.96
CA GLN A 23 4.97 -6.00 -1.86
C GLN A 23 4.70 -7.19 -0.94
N MET A 24 5.71 -7.74 -0.27
CA MET A 24 5.60 -8.90 0.63
C MET A 24 5.02 -10.15 -0.08
N LEU A 25 5.42 -10.34 -1.34
CA LEU A 25 4.96 -11.44 -2.19
C LEU A 25 6.02 -12.52 -2.41
N LEU A 26 7.27 -12.28 -2.00
CA LEU A 26 8.28 -13.34 -1.95
C LEU A 26 8.17 -14.12 -0.64
N GLU A 27 7.92 -13.41 0.44
CA GLU A 27 7.74 -13.95 1.77
C GLU A 27 6.65 -13.16 2.50
N ARG A 28 5.89 -13.86 3.33
CA ARG A 28 4.89 -13.20 4.18
C ARG A 28 5.62 -12.37 5.23
N ALA A 29 5.09 -11.20 5.54
CA ALA A 29 5.68 -10.29 6.51
C ALA A 29 5.02 -10.41 7.89
N LYS A 30 5.82 -10.24 8.95
CA LYS A 30 5.34 -10.09 10.32
C LYS A 30 5.07 -8.60 10.60
N LEU A 31 4.00 -8.08 10.02
CA LEU A 31 3.58 -6.67 10.15
C LEU A 31 2.11 -6.59 10.56
N ASP A 32 1.75 -5.50 11.23
CA ASP A 32 0.34 -5.17 11.46
C ASP A 32 -0.34 -4.67 10.16
N VAL A 33 -1.68 -4.69 10.16
CA VAL A 33 -2.49 -4.36 8.99
C VAL A 33 -2.31 -2.92 8.53
N VAL A 34 -2.21 -1.95 9.44
CA VAL A 34 -2.14 -0.52 9.08
C VAL A 34 -0.79 -0.25 8.41
N THR A 35 0.29 -0.78 8.98
CA THR A 35 1.63 -0.69 8.39
C THR A 35 1.68 -1.36 7.02
N ALA A 36 1.10 -2.55 6.88
CA ALA A 36 1.06 -3.26 5.60
C ALA A 36 0.32 -2.49 4.51
N VAL A 37 -0.87 -1.95 4.82
CA VAL A 37 -1.65 -1.10 3.89
C VAL A 37 -0.85 0.16 3.53
N GLY A 38 -0.16 0.77 4.49
CA GLY A 38 0.73 1.91 4.25
C GLY A 38 1.87 1.59 3.28
N ARG A 39 2.57 0.46 3.50
CA ARG A 39 3.66 0.00 2.62
C ARG A 39 3.18 -0.32 1.20
N LEU A 40 1.97 -0.87 1.07
CA LEU A 40 1.34 -1.14 -0.23
C LEU A 40 0.72 0.12 -0.86
N ALA A 41 0.84 1.27 -0.19
CA ALA A 41 0.23 2.54 -0.53
C ALA A 41 -1.30 2.54 -0.40
N ALA A 42 -2.00 1.61 -1.05
CA ALA A 42 -3.43 1.37 -0.93
C ALA A 42 -3.79 -0.01 -1.49
N LEU A 43 -4.92 -0.56 -1.07
CA LEU A 43 -5.47 -1.81 -1.59
C LEU A 43 -6.77 -1.56 -2.34
N GLN A 44 -6.90 -2.11 -3.53
CA GLN A 44 -8.14 -2.06 -4.32
C GLN A 44 -9.29 -2.73 -3.53
N ALA A 45 -10.41 -2.04 -3.40
CA ALA A 45 -11.54 -2.41 -2.55
C ALA A 45 -12.89 -2.20 -3.27
N GLN A 46 -12.90 -2.30 -4.60
CA GLN A 46 -14.13 -2.27 -5.40
C GLN A 46 -14.96 -3.54 -5.17
N TRP A 47 -14.28 -4.69 -5.05
CA TRP A 47 -14.84 -5.94 -4.54
C TRP A 47 -14.42 -6.13 -3.07
N ALA A 48 -15.40 -6.32 -2.18
CA ALA A 48 -15.17 -6.29 -0.73
C ALA A 48 -14.19 -7.36 -0.21
N PRO A 49 -14.13 -8.59 -0.76
CA PRO A 49 -13.14 -9.60 -0.38
C PRO A 49 -11.69 -9.28 -0.79
N SER A 50 -11.46 -8.46 -1.82
CA SER A 50 -10.11 -8.23 -2.38
C SER A 50 -9.06 -7.82 -1.34
N PRO A 51 -9.31 -6.86 -0.43
CA PRO A 51 -8.32 -6.46 0.56
C PRO A 51 -7.98 -7.57 1.56
N TYR A 52 -8.96 -8.42 1.90
CA TYR A 52 -8.74 -9.54 2.81
C TYR A 52 -7.83 -10.59 2.18
N VAL A 53 -8.08 -10.96 0.92
CA VAL A 53 -7.20 -11.88 0.18
C VAL A 53 -5.81 -11.28 0.01
N ALA A 54 -5.73 -9.98 -0.32
CA ALA A 54 -4.46 -9.30 -0.51
C ALA A 54 -3.59 -9.32 0.77
N LEU A 55 -4.18 -9.06 1.94
CA LEU A 55 -3.47 -9.10 3.21
C LEU A 55 -3.20 -10.53 3.69
N TRP A 56 -4.15 -11.45 3.48
CA TRP A 56 -3.96 -12.86 3.79
C TRP A 56 -2.75 -13.42 3.06
N SER A 57 -2.55 -13.12 1.78
CA SER A 57 -1.38 -13.63 1.03
C SER A 57 -0.05 -13.02 1.47
N ARG A 58 -0.05 -11.88 2.16
CA ARG A 58 1.14 -11.07 2.45
C ARG A 58 1.58 -11.08 3.91
N LEU A 59 0.69 -11.42 4.84
CA LEU A 59 0.97 -11.30 6.28
C LEU A 59 0.94 -12.66 6.96
N HIS A 60 1.85 -12.86 7.91
CA HIS A 60 1.83 -14.00 8.81
C HIS A 60 0.67 -13.86 9.81
N GLY A 61 -0.08 -14.94 10.01
CA GLY A 61 -1.15 -14.98 11.01
C GLY A 61 -2.28 -13.97 10.78
N PHE A 62 -2.48 -13.50 9.54
CA PHE A 62 -3.56 -12.56 9.24
C PHE A 62 -4.93 -13.10 9.65
N LYS A 63 -5.69 -12.26 10.35
CA LYS A 63 -7.06 -12.51 10.78
C LYS A 63 -7.94 -11.38 10.27
N ARG A 64 -9.14 -11.68 9.77
CA ARG A 64 -10.04 -10.72 9.12
C ARG A 64 -10.42 -9.58 10.07
N GLU A 65 -10.57 -9.91 11.34
CA GLU A 65 -10.93 -9.04 12.46
C GLU A 65 -9.89 -7.92 12.62
N ARG A 66 -8.62 -8.18 12.31
CA ARG A 66 -7.56 -7.15 12.38
C ARG A 66 -7.78 -6.04 11.36
N LEU A 67 -8.24 -6.38 10.15
CA LEU A 67 -8.60 -5.38 9.15
C LEU A 67 -9.90 -4.67 9.53
N TRP A 68 -10.90 -5.43 9.98
CA TRP A 68 -12.17 -4.86 10.42
C TRP A 68 -11.98 -3.82 11.53
N SER A 69 -11.27 -4.17 12.61
CA SER A 69 -10.99 -3.23 13.70
C SER A 69 -10.15 -2.02 13.28
N ALA A 70 -9.27 -2.17 12.27
CA ALA A 70 -8.53 -1.03 11.73
C ALA A 70 -9.43 -0.07 10.95
N ILE A 71 -10.47 -0.59 10.29
CA ILE A 71 -11.50 0.20 9.63
C ILE A 71 -12.41 0.88 10.65
N GLU A 72 -12.90 0.16 11.66
CA GLU A 72 -13.75 0.70 12.73
C GLU A 72 -13.07 1.85 13.49
N ARG A 73 -11.77 1.75 13.75
CA ARG A 73 -10.99 2.81 14.40
C ARG A 73 -10.49 3.89 13.44
N HIS A 74 -10.93 3.86 12.19
CA HIS A 74 -10.55 4.81 11.13
C HIS A 74 -9.04 4.87 10.86
N ALA A 75 -8.27 3.86 11.27
CA ALA A 75 -6.84 3.76 10.97
C ALA A 75 -6.60 3.34 9.51
N VAL A 76 -7.56 2.61 8.93
CA VAL A 76 -7.68 2.35 7.50
C VAL A 76 -9.03 2.87 7.02
N VAL A 77 -9.05 3.65 5.94
CA VAL A 77 -10.25 4.30 5.42
C VAL A 77 -10.53 3.87 4.00
N ARG A 78 -11.81 3.79 3.64
CA ARG A 78 -12.25 3.55 2.26
C ARG A 78 -12.40 4.88 1.52
N ALA A 79 -11.73 5.02 0.38
CA ALA A 79 -11.78 6.24 -0.41
C ALA A 79 -11.66 5.97 -1.91
N ARG A 80 -12.24 6.86 -2.73
CA ARG A 80 -11.99 6.90 -4.18
C ARG A 80 -10.63 7.54 -4.41
N LEU A 81 -9.69 6.79 -4.98
CA LEU A 81 -8.30 7.24 -5.17
C LEU A 81 -7.87 7.07 -6.64
N MET A 82 -6.79 6.33 -6.87
CA MET A 82 -6.14 6.18 -8.17
C MET A 82 -7.15 5.67 -9.22
N ARG A 83 -7.17 6.34 -10.37
CA ARG A 83 -8.05 6.01 -11.49
C ARG A 83 -9.55 5.98 -11.13
N GLY A 84 -9.95 6.73 -10.09
CA GLY A 84 -11.34 6.85 -9.70
C GLY A 84 -11.97 5.57 -9.15
N THR A 85 -11.21 4.65 -8.58
CA THR A 85 -11.73 3.39 -8.01
C THR A 85 -11.63 3.38 -6.48
N LEU A 86 -12.43 2.53 -5.83
CA LEU A 86 -12.46 2.41 -4.36
C LEU A 86 -11.24 1.67 -3.83
N HIS A 87 -10.58 2.25 -2.83
CA HIS A 87 -9.42 1.65 -2.17
C HIS A 87 -9.53 1.73 -0.65
N LEU A 88 -8.90 0.77 0.04
CA LEU A 88 -8.51 0.91 1.43
C LEU A 88 -7.12 1.53 1.52
N VAL A 89 -6.96 2.56 2.32
CA VAL A 89 -5.70 3.29 2.53
C VAL A 89 -5.54 3.60 4.01
N SER A 90 -4.32 3.68 4.52
CA SER A 90 -4.11 4.14 5.90
C SER A 90 -4.57 5.60 6.05
N ALA A 91 -5.00 5.98 7.25
CA ALA A 91 -5.41 7.37 7.52
C ALA A 91 -4.31 8.38 7.17
N GLN A 92 -3.06 8.04 7.50
CA GLN A 92 -1.90 8.86 7.12
C GLN A 92 -1.74 8.92 5.60
N GLY A 93 -1.75 7.77 4.91
CA GLY A 93 -1.62 7.73 3.46
C GLY A 93 -2.76 8.47 2.74
N ARG A 94 -3.95 8.57 3.35
CA ARG A 94 -5.06 9.38 2.82
C ARG A 94 -4.76 10.87 2.91
N ARG A 95 -4.15 11.34 4.02
CA ARG A 95 -3.72 12.74 4.22
C ARG A 95 -2.58 13.11 3.29
N ASP A 96 -1.58 12.25 3.15
CA ASP A 96 -0.44 12.48 2.25
C ASP A 96 -0.90 12.67 0.81
N ARG A 97 -1.84 11.84 0.35
CA ARG A 97 -2.45 11.95 -1.00
C ARG A 97 -3.33 13.19 -1.16
N ALA A 98 -4.05 13.60 -0.12
CA ALA A 98 -4.84 14.84 -0.16
C ALA A 98 -3.91 16.04 -0.38
N SER A 99 -2.82 16.09 0.38
CA SER A 99 -1.80 17.15 0.30
C SER A 99 -1.13 17.18 -1.07
N ALA A 100 -0.75 16.01 -1.61
CA ALA A 100 -0.17 15.91 -2.94
C ALA A 100 -1.14 16.31 -4.07
N ARG A 101 -2.45 16.06 -3.92
CA ARG A 101 -3.46 16.51 -4.89
C ARG A 101 -3.60 18.03 -4.84
N ALA A 102 -3.67 18.63 -3.65
CA ALA A 102 -3.78 20.08 -3.51
C ALA A 102 -2.58 20.80 -4.14
N ALA A 103 -1.35 20.33 -3.86
CA ALA A 103 -0.13 20.90 -4.44
C ALA A 103 -0.06 20.80 -5.97
N ARG A 104 -0.64 19.75 -6.58
CA ARG A 104 -0.72 19.63 -8.05
C ARG A 104 -1.73 20.59 -8.66
N GLN A 105 -2.81 20.90 -7.95
CA GLN A 105 -3.85 21.80 -8.43
C GLN A 105 -3.43 23.27 -8.35
N SER A 106 -2.55 23.64 -7.41
CA SER A 106 -2.00 25.00 -7.31
C SER A 106 -0.94 25.34 -8.37
N LEU A 107 -0.50 24.36 -9.16
CA LEU A 107 0.48 24.52 -10.24
C LEU A 107 -0.19 24.61 -11.63
N GLN A 108 -1.53 24.57 -11.67
CA GLN A 108 -2.35 24.71 -12.88
C GLN A 108 -3.07 26.06 -12.84
#